data_AF-A0A661NZ42-F1
#
_entry.id   AF-A0A661NZ42-F1
#
_cell.length_a   1.000
_cell.length_b   1.000
_cell.length_c   1.000
_cell.angle_alpha   90.00
_cell.angle_beta   90.00
_cell.angle_gamma   90.00
#
_symmetry.space_group_name_H-M   'P 1'
#
loop_
_entity.id
_entity.type
_entity.pdbx_description
1 polymer ?
#
loop_
_entity_poly.entity_id
_entity_poly.type
_entity_poly.pdbx_seq_one_letter_code
_entity_poly.pdbx_strand_id
1 'polypeptide(L)'
;MWRKKRLALGLALTMLLFGCGFEPLFGRALGEDHPLNDGGVAEIGNVFFAADMNPDTKDGNCDPIDRFLWAEDKPGASMFIAAGIHPDSPIQDNDIEQQLGAWIPNKIPMYDDGTHGDEKAGDGVWTTTFSLPEGLRIGYKYTWGRQGENWGGTEEWPGNRRLLEIVDVNGDGVVARYDNFGDETSNKDVMNRLLPANGGHGTVDWETDANADGVPDAQERMYDSDGDCELDTWWTPAAASP
;
A
#
# COMPACT_ATOMS: atom_id res chain seq x y z
N MET A 1 -55.70 13.90 29.00
CA MET A 1 -55.62 12.43 28.76
C MET A 1 -55.73 12.18 27.25
N TRP A 2 -54.63 12.32 26.51
CA TRP A 2 -54.61 12.15 25.04
C TRP A 2 -53.38 11.32 24.66
N ARG A 3 -53.61 10.10 24.17
CA ARG A 3 -52.57 9.16 23.74
C ARG A 3 -52.22 9.45 22.27
N LYS A 4 -50.97 9.86 22.01
CA LYS A 4 -50.38 9.87 20.66
C LYS A 4 -50.02 8.42 20.29
N LYS A 5 -50.73 7.85 19.31
CA LYS A 5 -50.33 6.62 18.61
C LYS A 5 -49.22 6.98 17.62
N ARG A 6 -48.05 6.35 17.74
CA ARG A 6 -47.01 6.36 16.70
C ARG A 6 -47.33 5.25 15.71
N LEU A 7 -47.57 5.62 14.45
CA LEU A 7 -47.54 4.70 13.31
C LEU A 7 -46.08 4.33 13.07
N ALA A 8 -45.75 3.05 13.18
CA ALA A 8 -44.50 2.50 12.67
C ALA A 8 -44.71 2.22 11.18
N LEU A 9 -44.09 3.03 10.33
CA LEU A 9 -44.01 2.77 8.89
C LEU A 9 -42.81 1.84 8.69
N GLY A 10 -43.09 0.56 8.46
CA GLY A 10 -42.07 -0.43 8.10
C GLY A 10 -41.57 -0.15 6.70
N LEU A 11 -40.40 0.47 6.59
CA LEU A 11 -39.65 0.56 5.35
C LEU A 11 -38.83 -0.73 5.22
N ALA A 12 -39.33 -1.67 4.42
CA ALA A 12 -38.56 -2.83 4.00
C ALA A 12 -37.49 -2.34 3.02
N LEU A 13 -36.28 -2.13 3.52
CA LEU A 13 -35.11 -1.84 2.72
C LEU A 13 -34.60 -3.17 2.15
N THR A 14 -34.94 -3.44 0.89
CA THR A 14 -34.35 -4.52 0.11
C THR A 14 -32.87 -4.20 -0.10
N MET A 15 -31.99 -4.79 0.73
CA MET A 15 -30.56 -4.82 0.47
C MET A 15 -30.32 -5.61 -0.83
N LEU A 16 -30.08 -4.88 -1.92
CA LEU A 16 -29.37 -5.41 -3.07
C LEU A 16 -27.92 -5.66 -2.62
N LEU A 17 -27.65 -6.91 -2.24
CA LEU A 17 -26.29 -7.44 -2.18
C LEU A 17 -25.72 -7.34 -3.59
N PHE A 18 -25.02 -6.24 -3.89
CA PHE A 18 -23.99 -6.27 -4.93
C PHE A 18 -22.91 -7.21 -4.41
N GLY A 19 -23.05 -8.49 -4.76
CA GLY A 19 -21.92 -9.40 -4.76
C GLY A 19 -20.89 -8.80 -5.70
N CYS A 20 -19.86 -8.16 -5.14
CA CYS A 20 -18.58 -8.11 -5.81
C CYS A 20 -18.19 -9.58 -5.97
N GLY A 21 -18.42 -10.10 -7.16
CA GLY A 21 -17.93 -11.40 -7.57
C GLY A 21 -16.41 -11.31 -7.52
N PHE A 22 -15.85 -11.74 -6.39
CA PHE A 22 -14.48 -12.23 -6.36
C PHE A 22 -14.54 -13.55 -7.11
N GLU A 23 -14.48 -13.49 -8.44
CA GLU A 23 -14.21 -14.67 -9.25
C GLU A 23 -12.83 -15.15 -8.83
N PRO A 24 -12.70 -16.35 -8.24
CA PRO A 24 -11.39 -16.92 -8.09
C PRO A 24 -10.93 -17.28 -9.50
N LEU A 25 -10.08 -16.44 -10.08
CA LEU A 25 -9.29 -16.76 -11.26
C LEU A 25 -8.34 -17.92 -10.88
N PHE A 26 -8.88 -19.13 -10.72
CA PHE A 26 -8.13 -20.37 -10.89
C PHE A 26 -7.93 -20.57 -12.41
N GLY A 27 -7.23 -19.60 -13.00
CA GLY A 27 -6.61 -19.69 -14.31
C GLY A 27 -5.41 -20.61 -14.18
N ARG A 28 -5.63 -21.85 -14.55
CA ARG A 28 -4.67 -22.92 -14.84
C ARG A 28 -3.37 -22.39 -15.47
N ALA A 29 -2.37 -22.07 -14.66
CA ALA A 29 -0.97 -22.04 -15.09
C ALA A 29 -0.46 -23.49 -15.08
N LEU A 30 -0.45 -24.12 -16.25
CA LEU A 30 0.48 -25.23 -16.46
C LEU A 30 1.85 -24.58 -16.52
N GLY A 31 2.66 -24.81 -15.49
CA GLY A 31 4.06 -24.42 -15.46
C GLY A 31 4.76 -25.05 -16.65
N GLU A 32 4.96 -24.25 -17.69
CA GLU A 32 6.16 -24.39 -18.50
C GLU A 32 7.24 -23.73 -17.66
N ASP A 33 8.19 -24.55 -17.18
CA ASP A 33 9.44 -24.10 -16.61
C ASP A 33 10.09 -23.19 -17.66
N HIS A 34 9.82 -21.89 -17.59
CA HIS A 34 10.58 -20.91 -18.33
C HIS A 34 11.98 -20.96 -17.70
N PRO A 35 13.01 -21.47 -18.41
CA PRO A 35 14.37 -21.22 -17.95
C PRO A 35 14.51 -19.70 -17.95
N LEU A 36 14.63 -19.11 -16.75
CA LEU A 36 15.06 -17.74 -16.58
C LEU A 36 16.34 -17.62 -17.40
N ASN A 37 16.23 -16.90 -18.51
CA ASN A 37 17.34 -16.65 -19.41
C ASN A 37 18.39 -15.96 -18.54
N ASP A 38 19.57 -16.58 -18.43
CA ASP A 38 20.72 -16.20 -17.60
C ASP A 38 21.38 -14.87 -18.01
N GLY A 39 20.66 -14.04 -18.78
CA GLY A 39 20.91 -12.61 -18.87
C GLY A 39 20.44 -11.95 -17.59
N GLY A 40 21.26 -12.06 -16.55
CA GLY A 40 20.97 -11.61 -15.18
C GLY A 40 20.13 -10.34 -15.13
N VAL A 41 18.85 -10.51 -14.78
CA VAL A 41 18.08 -9.43 -14.18
C VAL A 41 18.90 -8.96 -12.98
N ALA A 42 19.27 -7.69 -12.98
CA ALA A 42 19.95 -7.11 -11.83
C ALA A 42 19.04 -7.35 -10.62
N GLU A 43 19.51 -8.11 -9.64
CA GLU A 43 18.84 -8.17 -8.35
C GLU A 43 18.98 -6.79 -7.72
N ILE A 44 17.91 -5.99 -7.74
CA ILE A 44 17.76 -4.91 -6.77
C ILE A 44 17.48 -5.60 -5.45
N GLY A 45 18.54 -5.82 -4.68
CA GLY A 45 18.53 -6.78 -3.58
C GLY A 45 17.59 -6.42 -2.42
N ASN A 46 17.22 -5.14 -2.27
CA ASN A 46 16.44 -4.68 -1.12
C ASN A 46 15.38 -3.63 -1.52
N VAL A 47 14.12 -4.00 -1.37
CA VAL A 47 12.95 -3.11 -1.46
C VAL A 47 12.42 -2.86 -0.05
N PHE A 48 12.35 -1.60 0.35
CA PHE A 48 11.91 -1.15 1.67
C PHE A 48 10.52 -0.54 1.61
N PHE A 49 9.69 -0.87 2.59
CA PHE A 49 8.40 -0.23 2.81
C PHE A 49 8.39 0.39 4.20
N ALA A 50 7.99 1.64 4.30
CA ALA A 50 7.65 2.35 5.52
C ALA A 50 6.19 2.81 5.48
N ALA A 51 5.52 2.62 6.60
CA ALA A 51 4.19 3.17 6.87
C ALA A 51 4.27 4.08 8.10
N ASP A 52 4.13 5.39 7.87
CA ASP A 52 4.04 6.37 8.94
C ASP A 52 2.62 6.39 9.52
N MET A 53 2.52 6.15 10.83
CA MET A 53 1.26 6.09 11.58
C MET A 53 1.10 7.30 12.53
N ASN A 54 1.93 8.33 12.42
CA ASN A 54 1.89 9.51 13.29
C ASN A 54 0.60 10.35 13.10
N PRO A 55 0.11 11.07 14.13
CA PRO A 55 -1.21 11.72 14.09
C PRO A 55 -1.28 12.99 13.26
N ASP A 56 -0.14 13.59 12.96
CA ASP A 56 -0.04 14.89 12.33
C ASP A 56 0.43 14.80 10.86
N THR A 57 0.50 13.58 10.31
CA THR A 57 0.82 13.35 8.90
C THR A 57 -0.28 13.93 8.00
N LYS A 58 0.14 14.46 6.85
CA LYS A 58 -0.76 15.02 5.84
C LYS A 58 -0.77 14.15 4.59
N ASP A 59 -1.85 14.26 3.83
CA ASP A 59 -1.98 13.64 2.51
C ASP A 59 -1.37 14.55 1.42
N GLY A 60 -1.38 14.09 0.17
CA GLY A 60 -0.96 14.87 -1.00
C GLY A 60 -1.86 16.06 -1.35
N ASN A 61 -2.96 16.28 -0.61
CA ASN A 61 -3.73 17.52 -0.64
C ASN A 61 -3.32 18.49 0.47
N CYS A 62 -2.31 18.15 1.28
CA CYS A 62 -1.90 18.87 2.47
C CYS A 62 -2.97 18.90 3.58
N ASP A 63 -3.92 17.97 3.53
CA ASP A 63 -4.96 17.82 4.55
C ASP A 63 -4.50 16.81 5.61
N PRO A 64 -4.84 17.01 6.90
CA PRO A 64 -4.56 16.01 7.94
C PRO A 64 -5.21 14.66 7.64
N ILE A 65 -4.45 13.58 7.83
CA ILE A 65 -4.94 12.22 7.61
C ILE A 65 -5.68 11.71 8.86
N ASP A 66 -6.93 11.25 8.68
CA ASP A 66 -7.60 10.42 9.68
C ASP A 66 -7.17 8.95 9.48
N ARG A 67 -6.05 8.58 10.10
CA ARG A 67 -5.46 7.23 10.02
C ARG A 67 -6.39 6.10 10.50
N PHE A 68 -7.47 6.42 11.21
CA PHE A 68 -8.46 5.45 11.69
C PHE A 68 -9.83 5.64 11.04
N LEU A 69 -9.90 6.31 9.89
CA LEU A 69 -11.13 6.45 9.12
C LEU A 69 -11.73 5.07 8.74
N TRP A 70 -10.86 4.12 8.40
CA TRP A 70 -11.24 2.78 7.92
C TRP A 70 -10.77 1.63 8.82
N ALA A 71 -9.79 1.88 9.68
CA ALA A 71 -9.24 0.92 10.63
C ALA A 71 -9.67 1.24 12.06
N GLU A 72 -9.84 0.22 12.90
CA GLU A 72 -10.14 0.38 14.32
C GLU A 72 -8.88 0.15 15.15
N ASP A 73 -8.54 1.12 16.01
CA ASP A 73 -7.44 0.94 16.95
C ASP A 73 -7.81 -0.01 18.09
N LYS A 74 -7.35 -1.25 17.99
CA LYS A 74 -7.66 -2.32 18.95
C LYS A 74 -6.43 -2.60 19.83
N PRO A 75 -6.63 -2.99 21.10
CA PRO A 75 -5.53 -3.48 21.93
C PRO A 75 -4.79 -4.64 21.26
N GLY A 76 -3.47 -4.48 21.14
CA GLY A 76 -2.58 -5.46 20.50
C GLY A 76 -2.57 -5.42 18.98
N ALA A 77 -3.14 -4.38 18.36
CA ALA A 77 -2.95 -4.14 16.94
C ALA A 77 -1.51 -3.70 16.65
N SER A 78 -1.02 -4.05 15.46
CA SER A 78 0.27 -3.65 14.92
C SER A 78 0.15 -3.43 13.41
N MET A 79 1.22 -2.91 12.80
CA MET A 79 1.27 -2.70 11.36
C MET A 79 1.64 -3.98 10.60
N PHE A 80 1.01 -4.17 9.44
CA PHE A 80 1.30 -5.24 8.50
C PHE A 80 1.21 -4.69 7.07
N ILE A 81 1.85 -5.41 6.15
CA ILE A 81 1.65 -5.23 4.71
C ILE A 81 0.91 -6.44 4.13
N ALA A 82 -0.02 -6.18 3.23
CA ALA A 82 -0.67 -7.17 2.39
C ALA A 82 -0.39 -6.81 0.93
N ALA A 83 0.38 -7.65 0.25
CA ALA A 83 0.84 -7.40 -1.10
C ALA A 83 0.69 -8.65 -1.98
N GLY A 84 0.85 -8.44 -3.28
CA GLY A 84 0.98 -9.49 -4.28
C GLY A 84 1.36 -8.91 -5.63
N ILE A 85 1.81 -9.78 -6.52
CA ILE A 85 2.17 -9.46 -7.90
C ILE A 85 0.94 -8.92 -8.61
N HIS A 86 1.10 -7.78 -9.29
CA HIS A 86 0.04 -7.20 -10.09
C HIS A 86 -0.20 -8.06 -11.35
N PRO A 87 -1.44 -8.25 -11.81
CA PRO A 87 -1.72 -9.01 -13.05
C PRO A 87 -1.00 -8.47 -14.29
N ASP A 88 -0.75 -7.16 -14.33
CA ASP A 88 -0.01 -6.49 -15.42
C ASP A 88 1.51 -6.51 -15.22
N SER A 89 2.02 -7.20 -14.20
CA SER A 89 3.46 -7.31 -14.02
C SER A 89 4.10 -8.15 -15.13
N PRO A 90 5.21 -7.69 -15.72
CA PRO A 90 5.98 -8.50 -16.65
C PRO A 90 6.63 -9.73 -15.98
N ILE A 91 6.70 -9.75 -14.65
CA ILE A 91 7.25 -10.85 -13.85
C ILE A 91 6.10 -11.50 -13.07
N GLN A 92 5.86 -12.79 -13.32
CA GLN A 92 4.86 -13.59 -12.61
C GLN A 92 5.56 -14.79 -11.98
N ASP A 93 5.86 -14.69 -10.69
CA ASP A 93 6.60 -15.70 -9.95
C ASP A 93 5.85 -16.09 -8.68
N ASN A 94 5.57 -17.39 -8.52
CA ASN A 94 4.77 -17.87 -7.39
C ASN A 94 5.50 -17.77 -6.05
N ASP A 95 6.83 -17.91 -6.04
CA ASP A 95 7.60 -17.83 -4.79
C ASP A 95 7.63 -16.38 -4.28
N ILE A 96 7.76 -15.41 -5.20
CA ILE A 96 7.60 -13.98 -4.89
C ILE A 96 6.17 -13.69 -4.41
N GLU A 97 5.14 -14.21 -5.07
CA GLU A 97 3.75 -14.04 -4.62
C GLU A 97 3.54 -14.55 -3.19
N GLN A 98 4.11 -15.72 -2.85
CA GLN A 98 4.03 -16.26 -1.49
C GLN A 98 4.82 -15.43 -0.48
N GLN A 99 5.99 -14.91 -0.87
CA GLN A 99 6.83 -14.02 -0.06
C GLN A 99 6.09 -12.72 0.28
N LEU A 100 5.39 -12.13 -0.69
CA LEU A 100 4.56 -10.91 -0.52
C LEU A 100 3.28 -11.16 0.32
N GLY A 101 3.01 -12.42 0.66
CA GLY A 101 1.87 -12.79 1.50
C GLY A 101 0.60 -13.16 0.73
N ALA A 102 0.61 -13.09 -0.60
CA ALA A 102 -0.48 -13.46 -1.50
C ALA A 102 -1.83 -12.81 -1.10
N TRP A 103 -1.82 -11.50 -0.83
CA TRP A 103 -2.99 -10.72 -0.39
C TRP A 103 -3.69 -11.23 0.89
N ILE A 104 -2.98 -11.98 1.73
CA ILE A 104 -3.52 -12.38 3.04
C ILE A 104 -3.28 -11.23 4.04
N PRO A 105 -4.34 -10.62 4.59
CA PRO A 105 -4.22 -9.49 5.51
C PRO A 105 -3.56 -9.91 6.82
N ASN A 106 -2.90 -8.95 7.46
CA ASN A 106 -2.26 -9.15 8.77
C ASN A 106 -1.35 -10.41 8.83
N LYS A 107 -0.71 -10.77 7.71
CA LYS A 107 0.20 -11.91 7.59
C LYS A 107 1.66 -11.51 7.73
N ILE A 108 2.08 -10.49 6.99
CA ILE A 108 3.47 -10.02 6.96
C ILE A 108 3.61 -8.82 7.91
N PRO A 109 4.22 -9.00 9.10
CA PRO A 109 4.37 -7.92 10.07
C PRO A 109 5.35 -6.85 9.56
N MET A 110 5.12 -5.62 10.00
CA MET A 110 6.08 -4.52 9.93
C MET A 110 6.57 -4.19 11.35
N TYR A 111 7.65 -3.41 11.47
CA TYR A 111 8.38 -3.21 12.72
C TYR A 111 8.74 -1.74 12.97
N ASP A 112 8.54 -1.27 14.20
CA ASP A 112 8.95 0.04 14.74
C ASP A 112 9.85 -0.21 15.97
N ASP A 113 10.94 -0.96 15.74
CA ASP A 113 11.83 -1.50 16.78
C ASP A 113 13.35 -1.33 16.51
N GLY A 114 13.71 -0.55 15.50
CA GLY A 114 15.08 -0.29 15.05
C GLY A 114 15.66 -1.41 14.16
N THR A 115 14.81 -2.25 13.57
CA THR A 115 15.20 -3.37 12.70
C THR A 115 14.38 -3.41 11.41
N HIS A 116 14.70 -4.30 10.46
CA HIS A 116 13.98 -4.48 9.19
C HIS A 116 13.86 -3.22 8.31
N GLY A 117 14.76 -2.25 8.48
CA GLY A 117 14.71 -0.97 7.78
C GLY A 117 14.29 0.20 8.67
N ASP A 118 13.82 -0.07 9.89
CA ASP A 118 13.47 0.98 10.85
C ASP A 118 14.74 1.61 11.43
N GLU A 119 14.85 2.93 11.26
CA GLU A 119 15.99 3.72 11.70
C GLU A 119 15.88 4.09 13.18
N LYS A 120 14.67 4.14 13.74
CA LYS A 120 14.43 4.64 15.09
C LYS A 120 13.18 4.02 15.72
N ALA A 121 13.44 3.03 16.57
CA ALA A 121 12.44 2.39 17.40
C ALA A 121 11.51 3.36 18.17
N GLY A 122 10.20 3.09 18.07
CA GLY A 122 9.12 3.74 18.80
C GLY A 122 8.79 5.15 18.30
N ASP A 123 9.07 5.46 17.04
CA ASP A 123 8.75 6.77 16.44
C ASP A 123 7.48 6.77 15.59
N GLY A 124 6.79 5.62 15.50
CA GLY A 124 5.55 5.48 14.78
C GLY A 124 5.72 5.19 13.28
N VAL A 125 6.96 5.02 12.81
CA VAL A 125 7.27 4.57 11.44
C VAL A 125 7.52 3.07 11.46
N TRP A 126 6.66 2.32 10.77
CA TRP A 126 6.75 0.87 10.73
C TRP A 126 7.38 0.43 9.42
N THR A 127 8.34 -0.48 9.46
CA THR A 127 9.09 -0.90 8.26
C THR A 127 9.09 -2.41 8.02
N THR A 128 9.30 -2.79 6.76
CA THR A 128 9.66 -4.16 6.36
C THR A 128 10.47 -4.13 5.07
N THR A 129 11.15 -5.25 4.77
CA THR A 129 11.99 -5.41 3.59
C THR A 129 11.66 -6.67 2.80
N PHE A 130 11.86 -6.58 1.49
CA PHE A 130 11.79 -7.71 0.58
C PHE A 130 12.98 -7.69 -0.38
N SER A 131 13.42 -8.86 -0.83
CA SER A 131 14.28 -8.97 -2.00
C SER A 131 13.39 -9.23 -3.21
N LEU A 132 13.32 -8.29 -4.16
CA LEU A 132 12.43 -8.32 -5.31
C LEU A 132 13.20 -7.89 -6.57
N PRO A 133 12.94 -8.50 -7.74
CA PRO A 133 13.63 -8.14 -8.98
C PRO A 133 13.16 -6.78 -9.51
N GLU A 134 14.07 -6.07 -10.17
CA GLU A 134 13.76 -4.84 -10.93
C GLU A 134 12.69 -5.12 -12.00
N GLY A 135 11.79 -4.15 -12.21
CA GLY A 135 10.67 -4.24 -13.15
C GLY A 135 9.48 -5.07 -12.65
N LEU A 136 9.56 -5.70 -11.47
CA LEU A 136 8.39 -6.30 -10.84
C LEU A 136 7.34 -5.21 -10.56
N ARG A 137 6.07 -5.54 -10.79
CA ARG A 137 4.94 -4.67 -10.48
C ARG A 137 4.08 -5.36 -9.44
N ILE A 138 3.87 -4.70 -8.32
CA ILE A 138 3.05 -5.23 -7.23
C ILE A 138 1.88 -4.30 -6.97
N GLY A 139 0.82 -4.88 -6.41
CA GLY A 139 -0.13 -4.12 -5.63
C GLY A 139 0.11 -4.39 -4.15
N TYR A 140 -0.10 -3.39 -3.31
CA TYR A 140 0.00 -3.56 -1.87
C TYR A 140 -0.94 -2.65 -1.10
N LYS A 141 -1.10 -2.91 0.19
CA LYS A 141 -1.73 -2.02 1.15
C LYS A 141 -1.24 -2.32 2.55
N TYR A 142 -1.41 -1.35 3.43
CA TYR A 142 -1.13 -1.52 4.86
C TYR A 142 -2.38 -1.93 5.64
N THR A 143 -2.18 -2.68 6.72
CA THR A 143 -3.23 -3.02 7.67
C THR A 143 -2.79 -2.81 9.13
N TRP A 144 -3.67 -2.23 9.94
CA TRP A 144 -3.57 -2.09 11.39
C TRP A 144 -4.50 -3.11 12.06
N GLY A 145 -3.95 -4.20 12.58
CA GLY A 145 -4.77 -5.30 13.09
C GLY A 145 -3.99 -6.27 13.96
N ARG A 146 -4.59 -7.40 14.34
CA ARG A 146 -3.87 -8.49 15.00
C ARG A 146 -3.36 -9.48 13.96
N GLN A 147 -2.25 -10.15 14.23
CA GLN A 147 -1.71 -11.21 13.36
C GLN A 147 -2.79 -12.24 12.99
N GLY A 148 -3.00 -12.43 11.69
CA GLY A 148 -3.97 -13.37 11.13
C GLY A 148 -5.43 -12.90 11.16
N GLU A 149 -5.70 -11.66 11.58
CA GLU A 149 -7.03 -11.06 11.47
C GLU A 149 -7.42 -10.88 9.99
N ASN A 150 -8.69 -11.09 9.68
CA ASN A 150 -9.20 -10.91 8.32
C ASN A 150 -9.35 -9.43 7.96
N TRP A 151 -9.66 -9.17 6.69
CA TRP A 151 -10.13 -7.87 6.21
C TRP A 151 -11.33 -7.33 7.00
N GLY A 152 -11.54 -6.02 6.93
CA GLY A 152 -12.64 -5.31 7.57
C GLY A 152 -12.25 -4.71 8.91
N GLY A 153 -12.06 -3.40 8.92
CA GLY A 153 -11.66 -2.66 10.14
C GLY A 153 -10.18 -2.76 10.49
N THR A 154 -9.35 -3.33 9.61
CA THR A 154 -7.88 -3.30 9.74
C THR A 154 -7.20 -2.59 8.58
N GLU A 155 -7.81 -2.52 7.41
CA GLU A 155 -7.16 -1.96 6.21
C GLU A 155 -7.18 -0.43 6.20
N GLU A 156 -6.14 0.18 5.64
CA GLU A 156 -6.07 1.63 5.44
C GLU A 156 -7.23 2.18 4.61
N TRP A 157 -7.78 1.39 3.68
CA TRP A 157 -9.06 1.62 3.00
C TRP A 157 -9.57 0.37 2.27
N PRO A 158 -10.90 0.22 2.10
CA PRO A 158 -11.50 -0.91 1.40
C PRO A 158 -11.43 -0.81 -0.13
N GLY A 159 -11.31 -1.97 -0.79
CA GLY A 159 -11.61 -2.12 -2.23
C GLY A 159 -10.61 -1.51 -3.22
N ASN A 160 -9.43 -1.11 -2.76
CA ASN A 160 -8.39 -0.44 -3.57
C ASN A 160 -7.00 -0.84 -3.05
N ARG A 161 -5.92 -0.53 -3.77
CA ARG A 161 -4.53 -0.83 -3.43
C ARG A 161 -3.58 0.25 -3.94
N ARG A 162 -2.42 0.33 -3.30
CA ARG A 162 -1.25 1.07 -3.80
C ARG A 162 -0.58 0.26 -4.90
N LEU A 163 0.12 0.91 -5.83
CA LEU A 163 0.93 0.26 -6.86
C LEU A 163 2.43 0.45 -6.57
N LEU A 164 3.28 -0.49 -6.94
CA LEU A 164 4.72 -0.22 -6.99
C LEU A 164 5.35 -1.00 -8.15
N GLU A 165 6.04 -0.32 -9.03
CA GLU A 165 7.01 -0.89 -9.94
C GLU A 165 8.40 -0.75 -9.32
N ILE A 166 9.13 -1.86 -9.22
CA ILE A 166 10.46 -1.90 -8.61
C ILE A 166 11.46 -1.28 -9.59
N VAL A 167 11.71 0.02 -9.43
CA VAL A 167 12.69 0.80 -10.19
C VAL A 167 13.46 1.66 -9.19
N ASP A 168 14.78 1.50 -9.14
CA ASP A 168 15.67 2.38 -8.38
C ASP A 168 15.84 3.68 -9.18
N VAL A 169 15.08 4.70 -8.78
CA VAL A 169 14.97 5.95 -9.55
C VAL A 169 16.18 6.85 -9.27
N ASN A 170 16.69 6.82 -8.05
CA ASN A 170 17.77 7.72 -7.61
C ASN A 170 19.19 7.11 -7.80
N GLY A 171 19.28 5.81 -8.10
CA GLY A 171 20.51 5.08 -8.36
C GLY A 171 21.32 4.72 -7.11
N ASP A 172 20.70 4.66 -5.93
CA ASP A 172 21.35 4.36 -4.65
C ASP A 172 21.48 2.84 -4.36
N GLY A 173 20.91 2.00 -5.21
CA GLY A 173 20.95 0.55 -5.12
C GLY A 173 19.81 -0.07 -4.31
N VAL A 174 18.83 0.71 -3.88
CA VAL A 174 17.59 0.22 -3.24
C VAL A 174 16.36 0.82 -3.89
N VAL A 175 15.20 0.27 -3.53
CA VAL A 175 13.90 0.89 -3.85
C VAL A 175 13.16 1.07 -2.54
N ALA A 176 12.86 2.31 -2.19
CA ALA A 176 12.19 2.63 -0.94
C ALA A 176 10.84 3.31 -1.16
N ARG A 177 9.83 2.86 -0.42
CA ARG A 177 8.52 3.50 -0.35
C ARG A 177 8.23 3.93 1.07
N TYR A 178 8.18 5.24 1.27
CA TYR A 178 7.71 5.86 2.50
C TYR A 178 6.30 6.40 2.26
N ASP A 179 5.30 5.78 2.90
CA ASP A 179 3.90 6.13 2.74
C ASP A 179 3.26 6.49 4.09
N ASN A 180 2.23 7.34 4.06
CA ASN A 180 1.41 7.62 5.25
C ASN A 180 0.22 6.67 5.29
N PHE A 181 -0.02 6.00 6.43
CA PHE A 181 -1.15 5.08 6.57
C PHE A 181 -2.48 5.81 6.45
N GLY A 182 -3.36 5.34 5.57
CA GLY A 182 -4.67 5.95 5.36
C GLY A 182 -4.68 7.15 4.41
N ASP A 183 -3.54 7.51 3.83
CA ASP A 183 -3.45 8.50 2.75
C ASP A 183 -4.24 8.06 1.51
N GLU A 184 -5.41 8.65 1.29
CA GLU A 184 -6.26 8.33 0.16
C GLU A 184 -5.84 8.99 -1.18
N THR A 185 -4.75 9.75 -1.18
CA THR A 185 -4.26 10.56 -2.32
C THR A 185 -3.01 9.99 -2.99
N SER A 186 -2.29 9.08 -2.35
CA SER A 186 -1.09 8.49 -2.94
C SER A 186 -1.37 7.21 -3.73
N ASN A 187 -0.94 7.20 -5.00
CA ASN A 187 -0.62 6.00 -5.79
C ASN A 187 -1.67 4.86 -5.77
N LYS A 188 -2.96 5.21 -5.77
CA LYS A 188 -4.10 4.28 -5.72
C LYS A 188 -4.67 3.98 -7.11
N ASP A 189 -4.93 2.71 -7.41
CA ASP A 189 -5.30 2.27 -8.76
C ASP A 189 -6.77 2.55 -9.16
N VAL A 190 -7.72 2.56 -8.22
CA VAL A 190 -9.17 2.69 -8.57
C VAL A 190 -9.83 4.00 -8.12
N MET A 191 -9.41 4.56 -6.99
CA MET A 191 -10.01 5.77 -6.37
C MET A 191 -8.95 6.58 -5.63
N ASN A 192 -8.13 7.29 -6.39
CA ASN A 192 -7.20 8.27 -5.86
C ASN A 192 -7.94 9.60 -5.58
N ARG A 193 -7.79 10.15 -4.37
CA ARG A 193 -8.43 11.40 -3.92
C ARG A 193 -7.55 12.66 -4.07
N LEU A 194 -6.40 12.56 -4.70
CA LEU A 194 -5.58 13.71 -5.04
C LEU A 194 -6.42 14.69 -5.87
N LEU A 195 -6.43 15.95 -5.47
CA LEU A 195 -7.22 16.98 -6.13
C LEU A 195 -6.61 17.29 -7.50
N PRO A 196 -7.43 17.67 -8.50
CA PRO A 196 -6.92 18.12 -9.80
C PRO A 196 -5.96 19.31 -9.72
N ALA A 197 -6.08 20.15 -8.68
CA ALA A 197 -5.16 21.25 -8.44
C ALA A 197 -3.73 20.78 -8.12
N ASN A 198 -3.59 19.54 -7.64
CA ASN A 198 -2.34 18.88 -7.28
C ASN A 198 -2.02 17.75 -8.28
N GLY A 199 -2.59 17.79 -9.49
CA GLY A 199 -2.31 16.81 -10.55
C GLY A 199 -3.18 15.54 -10.55
N GLY A 200 -4.06 15.40 -9.55
CA GLY A 200 -4.91 14.22 -9.43
C GLY A 200 -5.97 14.10 -10.54
N HIS A 201 -6.18 12.89 -11.02
CA HIS A 201 -7.16 12.57 -12.05
C HIS A 201 -8.05 11.36 -11.71
N GLY A 202 -8.05 10.94 -10.44
CA GLY A 202 -8.97 9.96 -9.86
C GLY A 202 -8.44 8.52 -9.80
N THR A 203 -7.38 8.20 -10.52
CA THR A 203 -6.70 6.89 -10.53
C THR A 203 -5.21 7.10 -10.73
N VAL A 204 -4.40 6.08 -10.45
CA VAL A 204 -2.98 6.02 -10.78
C VAL A 204 -2.75 4.73 -11.56
N ASP A 205 -2.07 4.83 -12.69
CA ASP A 205 -1.53 3.71 -13.45
C ASP A 205 0.00 3.73 -13.44
N TRP A 206 0.63 2.84 -14.21
CA TRP A 206 2.09 2.69 -14.26
C TRP A 206 2.84 3.88 -14.86
N GLU A 207 2.14 4.77 -15.57
CA GLU A 207 2.73 5.91 -16.30
C GLU A 207 2.26 7.26 -15.73
N THR A 208 1.41 7.23 -14.72
CA THR A 208 0.85 8.40 -14.06
C THR A 208 1.95 9.15 -13.32
N ASP A 209 2.15 10.41 -13.67
CA ASP A 209 3.06 11.35 -13.01
C ASP A 209 2.24 12.60 -12.63
N ALA A 210 1.57 12.56 -11.47
CA ALA A 210 0.63 13.60 -11.08
C ALA A 210 1.32 14.94 -10.78
N ASN A 211 2.50 14.90 -10.15
CA ASN A 211 3.25 16.11 -9.79
C ASN A 211 4.14 16.65 -10.93
N ALA A 212 4.21 15.95 -12.06
CA ALA A 212 5.00 16.29 -13.25
C ALA A 212 6.51 16.44 -12.96
N ASP A 213 7.04 15.59 -12.08
CA ASP A 213 8.46 15.56 -11.74
C ASP A 213 9.29 14.66 -12.68
N GLY A 214 8.62 13.96 -13.60
CA GLY A 214 9.22 13.06 -14.57
C GLY A 214 9.36 11.62 -14.08
N VAL A 215 8.87 11.30 -12.88
CA VAL A 215 8.87 9.97 -12.28
C VAL A 215 7.41 9.51 -12.08
N PRO A 216 7.01 8.35 -12.62
CA PRO A 216 5.69 7.82 -12.35
C PRO A 216 5.43 7.63 -10.84
N ASP A 217 4.24 8.01 -10.36
CA ASP A 217 3.79 7.89 -8.97
C ASP A 217 3.85 6.44 -8.45
N ALA A 218 3.73 5.49 -9.38
CA ALA A 218 3.83 4.05 -9.16
C ALA A 218 5.27 3.53 -9.00
N GLN A 219 6.30 4.37 -9.10
CA GLN A 219 7.71 3.99 -8.89
C GLN A 219 8.22 4.49 -7.54
N GLU A 220 9.52 4.32 -7.29
CA GLU A 220 10.18 4.96 -6.15
C GLU A 220 10.02 6.49 -6.23
N ARG A 221 9.83 7.15 -5.09
CA ARG A 221 9.65 8.61 -5.04
C ARG A 221 10.20 9.20 -3.75
N MET A 222 10.44 10.50 -3.80
CA MET A 222 10.70 11.30 -2.60
C MET A 222 9.47 11.31 -1.67
N TYR A 223 9.71 11.54 -0.39
CA TYR A 223 8.68 11.80 0.62
C TYR A 223 8.82 13.22 1.17
N ASP A 224 7.75 13.70 1.81
CA ASP A 224 7.73 14.97 2.55
C ASP A 224 8.36 14.75 3.93
N SER A 225 9.59 15.22 4.11
CA SER A 225 10.37 14.95 5.32
C SER A 225 10.12 15.94 6.47
N ASP A 226 9.50 17.09 6.20
CA ASP A 226 9.32 18.17 7.17
C ASP A 226 7.84 18.59 7.38
N GLY A 227 6.92 17.98 6.64
CA GLY A 227 5.48 18.16 6.74
C GLY A 227 4.96 19.42 6.05
N ASP A 228 5.72 20.02 5.13
CA ASP A 228 5.33 21.20 4.37
C ASP A 228 4.47 20.91 3.13
N CYS A 229 4.25 19.62 2.84
CA CYS A 229 3.50 19.09 1.71
C CYS A 229 4.22 19.17 0.36
N GLU A 230 5.54 19.34 0.37
CA GLU A 230 6.41 19.22 -0.78
C GLU A 230 7.27 17.96 -0.65
N LEU A 231 7.37 17.16 -1.72
CA LEU A 231 8.25 16.00 -1.73
C LEU A 231 9.69 16.49 -1.91
N ASP A 232 10.56 16.21 -0.96
CA ASP A 232 11.88 16.86 -0.91
C ASP A 232 13.06 15.92 -0.62
N THR A 233 12.79 14.71 -0.13
CA THR A 233 13.83 13.80 0.35
C THR A 233 13.63 12.38 -0.17
N TRP A 234 14.70 11.75 -0.67
CA TRP A 234 14.74 10.31 -0.91
C TRP A 234 14.97 9.59 0.41
N TRP A 235 14.11 8.63 0.74
CA TRP A 235 14.29 7.82 1.94
C TRP A 235 15.20 6.64 1.62
N THR A 236 16.43 6.65 2.13
CA THR A 236 17.34 5.50 2.06
C THR A 236 17.62 5.03 3.49
N PRO A 237 17.04 3.90 3.93
CA PRO A 237 17.22 3.42 5.30
C PRO A 237 18.70 3.21 5.63
N ALA A 238 19.16 3.63 6.80
CA ALA A 238 20.56 3.45 7.20
C ALA A 238 21.05 1.99 7.10
N ALA A 239 20.15 1.02 7.34
CA ALA A 239 20.42 -0.41 7.20
C ALA A 239 20.64 -0.89 5.75
N ALA A 240 20.34 -0.05 4.75
CA ALA A 240 20.59 -0.29 3.34
C ALA A 240 22.03 0.04 2.90
N SER A 241 22.83 0.69 3.77
CA SER A 241 24.22 1.02 3.42
C SER A 241 25.04 -0.26 3.18
N PRO A 242 25.71 -0.42 2.02
CA PRO A 242 26.47 -1.62 1.68
C PRO A 242 27.67 -1.92 2.61
#